data_AF-A0A6M3IG70-F1
#
_entry.id   AF-A0A6M3IG70-F1
#
_cell.length_a   1.000
_cell.length_b   1.000
_cell.length_c   1.000
_cell.angle_alpha   90.00
_cell.angle_beta   90.00
_cell.angle_gamma   90.00
#
_symmetry.space_group_name_H-M   'P 1'
#
loop_
_entity.id
_entity.type
_entity.pdbx_description
1 polymer ?
#
loop_
_entity_poly.entity_id
_entity_poly.type
_entity_poly.pdbx_seq_one_letter_code
_entity_poly.pdbx_strand_id
1 'polypeptide(L)'
;MEDTETELTAKALEKLVDIEKPILTEPDTIPIWNTKTGLESKYKVYSSDMLLRKLRQKNPDGTPLFSVTKPAIEPVTGKLKCYLHKGDPNREHWDEMGFPTCSKDNLSAPFHVRRHMQKRHKVEWAAMEEERKDREKQEERDFQRSLISSFKGEKPPLYVSEKDKAKNK
;
A
#
# COMPACT_ATOMS: atom_id res chain seq x y z
N MET A 1 -35.29 -63.25 1.94
CA MET A 1 -34.33 -63.18 0.81
C MET A 1 -34.02 -61.70 0.59
N GLU A 2 -33.40 -61.04 1.57
CA GLU A 2 -33.27 -59.57 1.64
C GLU A 2 -31.84 -59.13 1.96
N ASP A 3 -30.83 -59.90 1.56
CA ASP A 3 -29.46 -59.70 2.05
C ASP A 3 -28.44 -59.29 0.97
N THR A 4 -28.87 -58.89 -0.23
CA THR A 4 -27.93 -58.58 -1.34
C THR A 4 -27.71 -57.09 -1.63
N GLU A 5 -28.52 -56.19 -1.08
CA GLU A 5 -28.40 -54.73 -1.37
C GLU A 5 -27.53 -53.98 -0.35
N THR A 6 -27.40 -54.49 0.87
CA THR A 6 -26.57 -53.89 1.93
C THR A 6 -25.08 -54.19 1.77
N GLU A 7 -24.70 -55.31 1.16
CA GLU A 7 -23.29 -55.63 0.92
C GLU A 7 -22.65 -54.82 -0.21
N LEU A 8 -23.44 -54.42 -1.23
CA LEU A 8 -22.95 -53.57 -2.32
C LEU A 8 -22.69 -52.12 -1.88
N THR A 9 -23.40 -51.62 -0.87
CA THR A 9 -23.18 -50.26 -0.35
C THR A 9 -21.97 -50.17 0.59
N ALA A 10 -21.70 -51.22 1.38
CA ALA A 10 -20.50 -51.30 2.22
C ALA A 10 -19.21 -51.36 1.39
N LYS A 11 -19.20 -52.17 0.31
CA LYS A 11 -18.04 -52.30 -0.60
C LYS A 11 -17.77 -51.07 -1.47
N ALA A 12 -18.78 -50.23 -1.68
CA ALA A 12 -18.65 -48.94 -2.39
C ALA A 12 -18.09 -47.83 -1.50
N LEU A 13 -18.33 -47.88 -0.19
CA LEU A 13 -17.83 -46.90 0.78
C LEU A 13 -16.36 -47.15 1.17
N GLU A 14 -15.87 -48.39 1.15
CA GLU A 14 -14.45 -48.69 1.40
C GLU A 14 -13.52 -48.22 0.28
N LYS A 15 -14.01 -48.11 -0.97
CA LYS A 15 -13.21 -47.63 -2.12
C LYS A 15 -13.01 -46.11 -2.16
N LEU A 16 -13.55 -45.35 -1.21
CA LEU A 16 -13.37 -43.89 -1.11
C LEU A 16 -12.43 -43.47 0.03
N VAL A 17 -11.82 -44.42 0.75
CA VAL A 17 -10.95 -44.13 1.91
C VAL A 17 -9.45 -44.21 1.59
N ASP A 18 -9.08 -44.60 0.37
CA ASP A 18 -7.68 -44.53 -0.09
C ASP A 18 -7.37 -43.19 -0.75
N ILE A 19 -7.52 -42.10 0.02
CA ILE A 19 -6.70 -40.91 -0.22
C ILE A 19 -5.50 -41.09 0.69
N GLU A 20 -4.51 -41.85 0.19
CA GLU A 20 -3.17 -41.89 0.77
C GLU A 20 -2.76 -40.46 1.09
N LYS A 21 -2.72 -40.10 2.39
CA LYS A 21 -2.20 -38.81 2.83
C LYS A 21 -0.75 -38.75 2.33
N PRO A 22 -0.40 -37.91 1.35
CA PRO A 22 0.99 -37.77 1.00
C PRO A 22 1.70 -37.15 2.20
N ILE A 23 2.62 -37.91 2.78
CA ILE A 23 3.57 -37.38 3.75
C ILE A 23 4.50 -36.50 2.92
N LEU A 24 4.20 -35.20 2.88
CA LEU A 24 5.01 -34.20 2.19
C LEU A 24 6.35 -34.08 2.93
N THR A 25 7.40 -34.67 2.37
CA THR A 25 8.76 -34.66 2.93
C THR A 25 9.49 -33.33 2.71
N GLU A 26 8.99 -32.48 1.83
CA GLU A 26 9.43 -31.09 1.66
C GLU A 26 8.22 -30.14 1.79
N PRO A 27 8.42 -28.89 2.28
CA PRO A 27 7.32 -27.94 2.36
C PRO A 27 6.88 -27.50 0.96
N ASP A 28 5.94 -28.25 0.39
CA ASP A 28 5.28 -27.86 -0.84
C ASP A 28 4.58 -26.52 -0.63
N THR A 29 4.93 -25.57 -1.48
CA THR A 29 4.33 -24.24 -1.46
C THR A 29 3.14 -24.24 -2.38
N ILE A 30 1.94 -24.38 -1.81
CA ILE A 30 0.68 -24.41 -2.57
C ILE A 30 0.15 -22.97 -2.68
N PRO A 31 -0.22 -22.49 -3.88
CA PRO A 31 -0.91 -21.22 -4.03
C PRO A 31 -2.35 -21.35 -3.51
N ILE A 32 -2.73 -20.44 -2.62
CA ILE A 32 -4.09 -20.33 -2.09
C ILE A 32 -4.59 -18.93 -2.44
N TRP A 33 -5.82 -18.83 -2.92
CA TRP A 33 -6.46 -17.57 -3.28
C TRP A 33 -7.49 -17.15 -2.25
N ASN A 34 -7.57 -15.86 -1.97
CA ASN A 34 -8.69 -15.31 -1.21
C ASN A 34 -9.93 -15.19 -2.11
N THR A 35 -11.05 -15.71 -1.66
CA THR A 35 -12.30 -15.78 -2.44
C THR A 35 -12.95 -14.43 -2.73
N LYS A 36 -12.70 -13.40 -1.92
CA LYS A 36 -13.26 -12.05 -2.10
C LYS A 36 -12.33 -11.10 -2.85
N THR A 37 -11.04 -11.18 -2.58
CA THR A 37 -10.06 -10.21 -3.12
C THR A 37 -9.28 -10.75 -4.32
N GLY A 38 -9.36 -12.04 -4.61
CA GLY A 38 -8.59 -12.66 -5.69
C GLY A 38 -7.08 -12.68 -5.45
N LEU A 39 -6.62 -12.27 -4.27
CA LEU A 39 -5.20 -12.21 -3.94
C LEU A 39 -4.62 -13.61 -3.75
N GLU A 40 -3.50 -13.87 -4.42
CA GLU A 40 -2.72 -15.09 -4.26
C GLU A 40 -1.85 -15.00 -3.00
N SER A 41 -1.89 -16.03 -2.17
CA SER A 41 -1.03 -16.24 -1.02
C SER A 41 -0.32 -17.57 -1.16
N LYS A 42 1.00 -17.55 -1.17
CA LYS A 42 1.83 -18.77 -1.16
C LYS A 42 1.83 -19.35 0.25
N TYR A 43 1.21 -20.51 0.42
CA TYR A 43 1.12 -21.17 1.72
C TYR A 43 2.07 -22.38 1.73
N LYS A 44 3.04 -22.36 2.64
CA LYS A 44 3.94 -23.50 2.86
C LYS A 44 3.18 -24.57 3.62
N VAL A 45 3.00 -25.73 3.01
CA VAL A 45 2.29 -26.85 3.59
C VAL A 45 3.33 -27.86 4.10
N TYR A 46 3.40 -28.01 5.42
CA TYR A 46 4.21 -29.04 6.07
C TYR A 46 3.40 -30.32 6.32
N SER A 47 2.07 -30.24 6.29
CA SER A 47 1.16 -31.38 6.43
C SER A 47 -0.21 -31.06 5.83
N SER A 48 -0.89 -32.08 5.30
CA SER A 48 -2.23 -31.94 4.70
C SER A 48 -3.26 -31.34 5.68
N ASP A 49 -3.15 -31.67 6.97
CA ASP A 49 -4.05 -31.14 8.01
C ASP A 49 -3.91 -29.62 8.20
N MET A 50 -2.72 -29.04 7.96
CA MET A 50 -2.53 -27.58 8.01
C MET A 50 -3.25 -26.86 6.87
N LEU A 51 -3.20 -27.43 5.67
CA LEU A 51 -3.93 -26.91 4.50
C LEU A 51 -5.43 -26.94 4.76
N LEU A 52 -5.97 -28.07 5.23
CA LEU A 52 -7.38 -28.23 5.56
C LEU A 52 -7.83 -27.24 6.64
N ARG A 53 -7.02 -27.03 7.68
CA ARG A 53 -7.32 -26.04 8.73
C ARG A 53 -7.37 -24.62 8.17
N LYS A 54 -6.53 -24.31 7.17
CA LYS A 54 -6.52 -23.00 6.51
C LYS A 54 -7.74 -22.81 5.59
N LEU A 55 -8.12 -23.83 4.83
CA LEU A 55 -9.29 -23.81 3.93
C LEU A 55 -10.63 -23.80 4.69
N ARG A 56 -10.66 -24.35 5.91
CA ARG A 56 -11.85 -24.27 6.80
C ARG A 56 -12.10 -22.89 7.37
N GLN A 57 -11.18 -21.92 7.22
CA GLN A 57 -11.41 -20.56 7.67
C GLN A 57 -12.53 -19.93 6.82
N LYS A 58 -13.54 -19.38 7.50
CA LYS A 58 -14.72 -18.76 6.87
C LYS A 58 -14.69 -17.25 7.04
N ASN A 59 -15.24 -16.56 6.06
CA ASN A 59 -15.59 -15.15 6.13
C ASN A 59 -16.74 -14.93 7.14
N PRO A 60 -16.99 -13.68 7.60
CA PRO A 60 -18.17 -13.35 8.40
C PRO A 60 -19.50 -13.75 7.73
N ASP A 61 -19.52 -13.84 6.40
CA ASP A 61 -20.69 -14.27 5.61
C ASP A 61 -20.84 -15.79 5.49
N GLY A 62 -19.96 -16.58 6.13
CA GLY A 62 -19.99 -18.05 6.09
C GLY A 62 -19.35 -18.70 4.86
N THR A 63 -18.96 -17.92 3.84
CA THR A 63 -18.21 -18.41 2.66
C THR A 63 -16.76 -18.78 3.02
N PRO A 64 -16.12 -19.75 2.32
CA PRO A 64 -14.72 -20.07 2.56
C PRO A 64 -13.84 -18.86 2.26
N LEU A 65 -12.92 -18.51 3.17
CA LEU A 65 -11.99 -17.38 3.03
C LEU A 65 -10.92 -17.65 1.97
N PHE A 66 -10.54 -18.92 1.84
CA PHE A 66 -9.42 -19.38 1.03
C PHE A 66 -9.86 -20.51 0.10
N SER A 67 -9.37 -20.49 -1.14
CA SER A 67 -9.63 -21.48 -2.19
C SER A 67 -8.31 -21.98 -2.78
N VAL A 68 -8.26 -23.23 -3.21
CA VAL A 68 -7.15 -23.83 -4.00
C VAL A 68 -7.42 -23.69 -5.51
N THR A 69 -8.53 -23.07 -5.90
CA THR A 69 -8.81 -22.73 -7.29
C THR A 69 -8.81 -21.21 -7.42
N LYS A 70 -8.11 -20.70 -8.44
CA LYS A 70 -8.08 -19.28 -8.76
C LYS A 70 -9.51 -18.78 -9.00
N PRO A 71 -10.04 -17.86 -8.18
CA PRO A 71 -11.34 -17.26 -8.44
C PRO A 71 -11.26 -16.37 -9.69
N ALA A 72 -12.37 -16.22 -10.41
CA ALA A 72 -12.46 -15.37 -11.61
C ALA A 72 -12.40 -13.85 -11.31
N ILE A 73 -12.06 -13.47 -10.07
CA ILE A 73 -11.97 -12.09 -9.62
C ILE A 73 -10.53 -11.62 -9.77
N GLU A 74 -10.32 -10.60 -10.60
CA GLU A 74 -9.02 -9.95 -10.69
C GLU A 74 -8.77 -9.09 -9.43
N PRO A 75 -7.60 -9.22 -8.78
CA PRO A 75 -7.30 -8.42 -7.61
C PRO A 75 -7.19 -6.95 -8.00
N VAL A 76 -7.81 -6.07 -7.20
CA VAL A 76 -7.70 -4.62 -7.37
C VAL A 76 -6.26 -4.21 -7.06
N THR A 77 -5.45 -4.13 -8.10
CA THR A 77 -4.10 -3.58 -8.03
C THR A 77 -4.18 -2.07 -8.20
N GLY A 78 -3.32 -1.37 -7.47
CA GLY A 78 -3.18 0.07 -7.65
C GLY A 78 -2.58 0.40 -9.00
N LYS A 79 -2.90 1.59 -9.53
CA LYS A 79 -2.31 2.10 -10.78
C LYS A 79 -1.24 3.17 -10.55
N LEU A 80 -1.03 3.58 -9.29
CA LEU A 80 -0.14 4.68 -8.97
C LEU A 80 1.31 4.20 -8.93
N LYS A 81 2.15 4.96 -9.62
CA LYS A 81 3.59 4.76 -9.68
C LYS A 81 4.28 5.46 -8.51
N CYS A 82 5.47 5.01 -8.17
CA CYS A 82 6.36 5.73 -7.26
C CYS A 82 6.83 7.05 -7.90
N TYR A 83 7.14 8.08 -7.11
CA TYR A 83 7.72 9.34 -7.63
C TYR A 83 9.06 9.12 -8.34
N LEU A 84 9.82 8.10 -7.93
CA LEU A 84 11.08 7.71 -8.57
C LEU A 84 10.89 6.70 -9.70
N HIS A 85 9.67 6.52 -10.22
CA HIS A 85 9.41 5.60 -11.32
C HIS A 85 9.90 6.17 -12.65
N LYS A 86 10.36 5.31 -13.58
CA LYS A 86 10.87 5.73 -14.90
C LYS A 86 9.87 6.54 -15.73
N GLY A 87 8.58 6.29 -15.50
CA GLY A 87 7.47 6.95 -16.19
C GLY A 87 6.78 8.05 -15.39
N ASP A 88 7.42 8.57 -14.33
CA ASP A 88 6.93 9.76 -13.62
C ASP A 88 7.34 11.04 -14.40
N PRO A 89 6.47 12.07 -14.50
CA PRO A 89 6.80 13.31 -15.22
C PRO A 89 8.03 14.04 -14.67
N ASN A 90 8.28 13.96 -13.36
CA ASN A 90 9.40 14.65 -12.72
C ASN A 90 10.69 13.82 -12.73
N ARG A 91 10.74 12.73 -13.51
CA ARG A 91 11.88 11.81 -13.52
C ARG A 91 13.20 12.51 -13.86
N GLU A 92 13.19 13.40 -14.84
CA GLU A 92 14.37 14.14 -15.28
C GLU A 92 15.01 14.96 -14.15
N HIS A 93 14.19 15.70 -13.40
CA HIS A 93 14.63 16.46 -12.22
C HIS A 93 15.30 15.57 -11.16
N TRP A 94 14.73 14.39 -10.91
CA TRP A 94 15.30 13.44 -9.95
C TRP A 94 16.57 12.74 -10.46
N ASP A 95 16.68 12.54 -11.78
CA ASP A 95 17.87 12.00 -12.44
C ASP A 95 19.06 12.97 -12.36
N GLU A 96 18.82 14.28 -12.52
CA GLU A 96 19.83 15.32 -12.35
C GLU A 96 20.41 15.35 -10.92
N MET A 97 19.58 15.08 -9.92
CA MET A 97 20.00 14.93 -8.52
C MET A 97 20.65 13.57 -8.22
N GLY A 98 20.69 12.65 -9.19
CA GLY A 98 21.31 11.33 -9.04
C GLY A 98 20.46 10.31 -8.28
N PHE A 99 19.13 10.46 -8.24
CA PHE A 99 18.26 9.52 -7.52
C PHE A 99 18.01 8.22 -8.29
N PRO A 100 17.98 7.05 -7.61
CA PRO A 100 17.80 5.76 -8.26
C PRO A 100 16.41 5.60 -8.89
N THR A 101 16.29 4.71 -9.88
CA THR A 101 15.00 4.29 -10.46
C THR A 101 14.29 3.29 -9.55
N CYS A 102 13.00 3.52 -9.28
CA CYS A 102 12.12 2.54 -8.65
C CYS A 102 11.21 1.87 -9.69
N SER A 103 11.07 0.54 -9.63
CA SER A 103 10.20 -0.24 -10.53
C SER A 103 8.76 -0.39 -10.01
N LYS A 104 8.43 0.19 -8.85
CA LYS A 104 7.11 0.03 -8.22
C LYS A 104 6.05 0.86 -8.93
N ASP A 105 5.05 0.16 -9.48
CA ASP A 105 3.98 0.71 -10.31
C ASP A 105 2.56 0.42 -9.78
N ASN A 106 2.43 -0.47 -8.80
CA ASN A 106 1.14 -1.00 -8.34
C ASN A 106 0.66 -0.46 -6.98
N LEU A 107 0.86 0.84 -6.71
CA LEU A 107 0.41 1.47 -5.45
C LEU A 107 -1.06 1.90 -5.55
N SER A 108 -1.86 1.56 -4.53
CA SER A 108 -3.31 1.72 -4.55
C SER A 108 -3.80 3.15 -4.29
N ALA A 109 -3.11 3.90 -3.41
CA ALA A 109 -3.49 5.25 -3.04
C ALA A 109 -2.26 6.15 -2.85
N PRO A 110 -2.39 7.49 -2.94
CA PRO A 110 -1.27 8.42 -2.74
C PRO A 110 -0.58 8.26 -1.38
N PHE A 111 -1.36 7.92 -0.35
CA PHE A 111 -0.80 7.60 0.97
C PHE A 111 0.16 6.40 0.94
N HIS A 112 -0.14 5.38 0.14
CA HIS A 112 0.75 4.23 -0.03
C HIS A 112 2.02 4.60 -0.79
N VAL A 113 1.94 5.53 -1.75
CA VAL A 113 3.12 6.09 -2.43
C VAL A 113 4.02 6.80 -1.43
N ARG A 114 3.45 7.69 -0.61
CA ARG A 114 4.19 8.40 0.45
C ARG A 114 4.83 7.43 1.45
N ARG A 115 4.09 6.44 1.93
CA ARG A 115 4.61 5.42 2.86
C ARG A 115 5.68 4.55 2.20
N HIS A 116 5.56 4.25 0.91
CA HIS A 116 6.58 3.51 0.17
C HIS A 116 7.88 4.31 0.10
N MET A 117 7.81 5.60 -0.25
CA MET A 117 8.94 6.51 -0.24
C MET A 117 9.60 6.57 1.14
N GLN A 118 8.84 6.84 2.19
CA GLN A 118 9.38 6.93 3.56
C GLN A 118 10.09 5.66 4.05
N LYS A 119 9.66 4.47 3.56
CA LYS A 119 10.22 3.18 4.02
C LYS A 119 11.33 2.64 3.12
N ARG A 120 11.24 2.82 1.81
CA ARG A 120 12.17 2.24 0.83
C ARG A 120 13.18 3.26 0.30
N HIS A 121 12.78 4.52 0.20
CA HIS A 121 13.56 5.63 -0.37
C HIS A 121 13.67 6.76 0.65
N LYS A 122 14.16 6.43 1.86
CA LYS A 122 14.12 7.34 3.02
C LYS A 122 14.95 8.59 2.78
N VAL A 123 16.11 8.46 2.12
CA VAL A 123 17.06 9.55 1.88
C VAL A 123 16.52 10.47 0.80
N GLU A 124 16.08 9.90 -0.32
CA GLU A 124 15.49 10.63 -1.44
C GLU A 124 14.22 11.34 -1.01
N TRP A 125 13.38 10.70 -0.19
CA TRP A 125 12.21 11.33 0.40
C TRP A 125 12.57 12.52 1.30
N ALA A 126 13.64 12.41 2.10
CA ALA A 126 14.08 13.52 2.94
C ALA A 126 14.53 14.72 2.09
N ALA A 127 15.31 14.47 1.04
CA ALA A 127 15.76 15.51 0.12
C ALA A 127 14.58 16.19 -0.62
N MET A 128 13.61 15.41 -1.11
CA MET A 128 12.39 15.95 -1.72
C MET A 128 11.58 16.82 -0.76
N GLU A 129 11.49 16.41 0.51
CA GLU A 129 10.76 17.15 1.53
C GLU A 129 11.51 18.44 1.93
N GLU A 130 12.84 18.42 1.95
CA GLU A 130 13.68 19.61 2.16
C GLU A 130 13.53 20.60 1.01
N GLU A 131 13.63 20.16 -0.24
CA GLU A 131 13.42 20.99 -1.42
C GLU A 131 12.02 21.63 -1.42
N ARG A 132 11.00 20.83 -1.08
CA ARG A 132 9.63 21.33 -0.97
C ARG A 132 9.51 22.42 0.09
N LYS A 133 10.11 22.22 1.28
CA LYS A 133 10.10 23.23 2.35
C LYS A 133 10.85 24.49 1.96
N ASP A 134 11.96 24.36 1.24
CA ASP A 134 12.75 25.52 0.83
C ASP A 134 12.05 26.31 -0.28
N ARG A 135 11.34 25.63 -1.18
CA ARG A 135 10.44 26.27 -2.14
C ARG A 135 9.30 27.02 -1.43
N GLU A 136 8.61 26.38 -0.49
CA GLU A 136 7.53 27.02 0.28
C GLU A 136 8.04 28.26 1.05
N LYS A 137 9.22 28.20 1.68
CA LYS A 137 9.84 29.37 2.35
C LYS A 137 10.22 30.47 1.36
N GLN A 138 10.69 30.11 0.18
CA GLN A 138 11.10 31.09 -0.82
C GLN A 138 9.89 31.83 -1.39
N GLU A 139 8.82 31.09 -1.69
CA GLU A 139 7.52 31.65 -2.08
C GLU A 139 6.95 32.58 -0.98
N GLU A 140 7.05 32.19 0.30
CA GLU A 140 6.63 33.04 1.41
C GLU A 140 7.43 34.34 1.50
N ARG A 141 8.76 34.27 1.36
CA ARG A 141 9.62 35.46 1.36
C ARG A 141 9.31 36.38 0.20
N ASP A 142 9.06 35.82 -0.98
CA ASP A 142 8.74 36.60 -2.18
C ASP A 142 7.36 37.24 -2.06
N PHE A 143 6.38 36.53 -1.48
CA PHE A 143 5.08 37.10 -1.12
C PHE A 143 5.22 38.25 -0.12
N GLN A 144 5.97 38.07 0.98
CA GLN A 144 6.22 39.11 1.98
C GLN A 144 6.93 40.33 1.37
N ARG A 145 7.94 40.11 0.50
CA ARG A 145 8.61 41.19 -0.23
C ARG A 145 7.64 41.95 -1.11
N SER A 146 6.76 41.25 -1.82
CA SER A 146 5.74 41.89 -2.68
C SER A 146 4.75 42.72 -1.85
N LEU A 147 4.32 42.21 -0.69
CA LEU A 147 3.42 42.89 0.22
C LEU A 147 4.06 44.18 0.77
N ILE A 148 5.30 44.10 1.28
CA ILE A 148 6.04 45.26 1.80
C ILE A 148 6.28 46.29 0.70
N SER A 149 6.58 45.85 -0.53
CA SER A 149 6.74 46.74 -1.68
C SER A 149 5.46 47.51 -1.98
N SER A 150 4.30 46.84 -1.96
CA SER A 150 3.00 47.48 -2.14
C SER A 150 2.66 48.48 -1.03
N PHE A 151 3.03 48.19 0.23
CA PHE A 151 2.78 49.07 1.37
C PHE A 151 3.75 50.26 1.50
N LYS A 152 4.90 50.27 0.80
CA LYS A 152 5.90 51.36 0.88
C LYS A 152 5.42 52.72 0.36
N GLY A 153 4.21 52.82 -0.19
CA GLY A 153 3.60 54.07 -0.64
C GLY A 153 2.77 54.82 0.44
N GLU A 154 2.29 54.13 1.46
CA GLU A 154 1.45 54.72 2.51
C GLU A 154 2.22 54.72 3.82
N LYS A 155 2.63 55.91 4.29
CA LYS A 155 3.20 56.05 5.64
C LYS A 155 2.12 55.55 6.62
N PRO A 156 2.37 54.47 7.38
CA PRO A 156 1.41 54.05 8.40
C PRO A 156 1.21 55.22 9.36
N PRO A 157 -0.03 55.55 9.77
CA PRO A 157 -0.25 56.63 10.71
C PRO A 157 0.54 56.33 11.99
N LEU A 158 1.60 57.11 12.23
CA LEU A 158 2.35 57.06 13.47
C LEU A 158 1.40 57.50 14.59
N TYR A 159 0.82 56.53 15.31
CA TYR A 159 0.16 56.81 16.58
C TYR A 159 1.24 57.12 17.62
N VAL A 160 1.73 58.35 17.61
CA VAL A 160 2.57 58.88 18.68
C VAL A 160 1.63 59.19 19.84
N SER A 161 1.85 58.54 20.98
CA SER A 161 1.12 58.83 22.21
C SER A 161 1.28 60.33 22.53
N GLU A 162 0.20 61.02 22.90
CA GLU A 162 0.24 62.48 23.14
C GLU A 162 1.28 62.89 24.19
N LYS A 163 1.65 61.96 25.08
CA LYS A 163 2.69 62.13 26.09
C LYS A 163 4.10 62.37 25.50
N ASP A 164 4.38 61.86 24.30
CA ASP A 164 5.69 62.00 23.67
C ASP A 164 5.80 63.30 22.85
N LYS A 165 4.67 63.88 22.40
CA LYS A 165 4.66 65.19 21.71
C LYS A 165 4.98 66.36 22.65
N ALA A 166 4.66 66.23 23.93
CA ALA A 166 4.86 67.29 24.93
C ALA A 166 6.31 67.44 25.42
N LYS A 167 7.20 66.48 25.13
CA LYS A 167 8.61 66.51 25.56
C LYS A 167 9.57 67.22 24.59
N ASN A 168 9.12 67.53 23.37
CA ASN A 168 9.93 68.17 22.32
C ASN A 168 9.56 69.66 22.07
N LYS A 169 8.88 70.31 23.01
CA LYS A 169 8.57 71.75 22.96
C LYS A 169 9.19 72.44 24.17
#